data_AF-A0A175S356-F1
#
_entry.id   AF-A0A175S356-F1
#
_cell.length_a   1.000
_cell.length_b   1.000
_cell.length_c   1.000
_cell.angle_alpha   90.00
_cell.angle_beta   90.00
_cell.angle_gamma   90.00
#
_symmetry.space_group_name_H-M   'P 1'
#
loop_
_entity.id
_entity.type
_entity.pdbx_description
1 polymer ?
#
loop_
_entity_poly.entity_id
_entity_poly.type
_entity_poly.pdbx_seq_one_letter_code
_entity_poly.pdbx_strand_id
1 'polypeptide(L)'
;MRRLRAPLVVVLCAAVLTGCSTAEGIARQAFHGGGSAPCPVPGADSAPGAGSVPGAGSAPDTDRPGPTASASAGPAPEATLDPTIAREVAAALRAVRALPGVDRATETTTNAPSSAPDPACPSREVTTNHFSSRFTVVTAPSASPAEVGAVPSTMAEELAWTGVSLTLTVPAGSGHIASTTRYEGTFDQVIPRSTSTEVAQGLATLAATPHVAGLDATIPYTMRVDYGSLTIGVDSVDQAVLDEVHSVIERTAFKDTTLHGSFGNGAKP
;
A
#
# COMPACT_ATOMS: atom_id res chain seq x y z
N MET A 1 -19.04 52.46 -1.39
CA MET A 1 -17.69 52.12 -1.94
C MET A 1 -17.49 50.62 -1.82
N ARG A 2 -17.47 49.90 -2.95
CA ARG A 2 -17.26 48.44 -3.03
C ARG A 2 -15.79 48.12 -2.72
N ARG A 3 -15.52 47.09 -1.90
CA ARG A 3 -14.20 46.44 -1.84
C ARG A 3 -14.38 44.97 -2.16
N LEU A 4 -14.00 44.58 -3.38
CA LEU A 4 -13.75 43.19 -3.75
C LEU A 4 -12.49 42.71 -3.03
N ARG A 5 -12.53 41.51 -2.46
CA ARG A 5 -11.33 40.74 -2.08
C ARG A 5 -11.47 39.36 -2.72
N ALA A 6 -10.54 39.04 -3.61
CA ALA A 6 -10.41 37.76 -4.28
C ALA A 6 -9.85 36.70 -3.29
N PRO A 7 -10.28 35.44 -3.36
CA PRO A 7 -9.59 34.36 -2.67
C PRO A 7 -8.41 33.85 -3.51
N LEU A 8 -7.26 33.76 -2.84
CA LEU A 8 -6.03 33.11 -3.24
C LEU A 8 -6.25 31.59 -3.26
N VAL A 9 -6.08 30.95 -4.42
CA VAL A 9 -6.07 29.48 -4.54
C VAL A 9 -4.66 28.99 -4.22
N VAL A 10 -4.50 28.29 -3.09
CA VAL A 10 -3.28 27.54 -2.78
C VAL A 10 -3.50 26.10 -3.20
N VAL A 11 -2.86 25.69 -4.30
CA VAL A 11 -2.77 24.29 -4.72
C VAL A 11 -1.67 23.64 -3.89
N LEU A 12 -2.04 22.88 -2.86
CA LEU A 12 -1.11 22.04 -2.11
C LEU A 12 -1.05 20.66 -2.78
N CYS A 13 0.06 20.35 -3.45
CA CYS A 13 0.36 19.00 -3.90
C CYS A 13 0.59 18.10 -2.68
N ALA A 14 -0.39 17.25 -2.34
CA ALA A 14 -0.19 16.17 -1.40
C ALA A 14 0.63 15.06 -2.08
N ALA A 15 1.90 14.93 -1.71
CA ALA A 15 2.71 13.77 -2.04
C ALA A 15 2.13 12.55 -1.30
N VAL A 16 1.59 11.60 -2.05
CA VAL A 16 1.15 10.30 -1.55
C VAL A 16 2.41 9.51 -1.19
N LEU A 17 2.70 9.37 0.10
CA LEU A 17 3.74 8.49 0.62
C LEU A 17 3.22 7.04 0.55
N THR A 18 3.32 6.42 -0.62
CA THR A 18 3.14 4.97 -0.77
C THR A 18 4.26 4.24 -0.03
N GLY A 19 3.90 3.44 0.98
CA GLY A 19 4.82 2.51 1.64
C GLY A 19 5.27 1.42 0.68
N CYS A 20 6.48 1.54 0.15
CA CYS A 20 7.10 0.53 -0.70
C CYS A 20 7.56 -0.67 0.15
N SER A 21 7.44 -1.84 -0.44
CA SER A 21 7.64 -3.11 0.23
C SER A 21 8.63 -3.95 -0.55
N THR A 22 9.77 -4.23 0.08
CA THR A 22 10.85 -5.02 -0.50
C THR A 22 10.72 -6.47 -0.04
N ALA A 23 10.45 -7.39 -0.97
CA ALA A 23 10.54 -8.84 -0.70
C ALA A 23 12.02 -9.28 -0.67
N GLU A 24 12.79 -8.82 0.32
CA GLU A 24 14.21 -9.19 0.48
C GLU A 24 14.41 -10.59 1.11
N GLY A 25 13.35 -11.21 1.64
CA GLY A 25 13.45 -12.39 2.51
C GLY A 25 13.53 -13.76 1.82
N ILE A 26 12.95 -13.93 0.64
CA ILE A 26 12.74 -15.29 0.07
C ILE A 26 13.95 -15.75 -0.76
N ALA A 27 14.80 -14.85 -1.24
CA ALA A 27 16.00 -15.20 -2.00
C ALA A 27 17.21 -15.59 -1.12
N ARG A 28 17.25 -15.20 0.16
CA ARG A 28 18.43 -15.45 1.02
C ARG A 28 18.54 -16.89 1.52
N GLN A 29 17.45 -17.64 1.59
CA GLN A 29 17.47 -19.00 2.18
C GLN A 29 17.90 -20.10 1.20
N ALA A 30 17.97 -19.82 -0.10
CA ALA A 30 18.50 -20.76 -1.10
C ALA A 30 20.04 -20.73 -1.24
N PHE A 31 20.73 -19.78 -0.60
CA PHE A 31 22.18 -19.58 -0.76
C PHE A 31 23.03 -19.81 0.50
N HIS A 32 22.47 -20.39 1.57
CA HIS A 32 23.30 -20.91 2.67
C HIS A 32 23.93 -22.25 2.28
N GLY A 33 24.89 -22.18 1.36
CA GLY A 33 25.63 -23.33 0.87
C GLY A 33 26.58 -22.99 -0.26
N GLY A 34 27.56 -22.10 -0.04
CA GLY A 34 28.61 -21.88 -1.04
C GLY A 34 29.50 -20.69 -0.69
N GLY A 35 30.80 -20.96 -0.51
CA GLY A 35 31.80 -19.96 -0.15
C GLY A 35 31.88 -18.78 -1.13
N SER A 36 32.41 -17.66 -0.63
CA SER A 36 32.67 -16.44 -1.38
C SER A 36 33.51 -16.71 -2.63
N ALA A 37 32.85 -16.94 -3.76
CA ALA A 37 33.51 -16.96 -5.06
C ALA A 37 33.77 -15.50 -5.49
N PRO A 38 34.99 -15.15 -5.93
CA PRO A 38 35.26 -13.82 -6.47
C PRO A 38 34.43 -13.58 -7.74
N CYS A 39 34.02 -12.33 -7.94
CA CYS A 39 33.33 -11.90 -9.16
C CYS A 39 34.06 -12.39 -10.41
N PRO A 40 33.38 -13.10 -11.34
CA PRO A 40 33.97 -13.39 -12.62
C PRO A 40 34.17 -12.07 -13.38
N VAL A 41 35.43 -11.75 -13.66
CA VAL A 41 35.81 -10.66 -14.56
C VAL A 41 35.31 -11.00 -15.98
N PRO A 42 34.55 -10.13 -16.64
CA PRO A 42 34.18 -10.33 -18.04
C PRO A 42 35.47 -10.27 -18.89
N GLY A 43 35.83 -11.38 -19.55
CA GLY A 43 36.96 -11.42 -20.50
C GLY A 43 37.96 -12.57 -20.35
N ALA A 44 37.79 -13.51 -19.43
CA ALA A 44 38.63 -14.71 -19.36
C ALA A 44 38.02 -15.87 -20.14
N ASP A 45 37.91 -15.71 -21.47
CA ASP A 45 37.70 -16.86 -22.35
C ASP A 45 39.01 -17.67 -22.44
N SER A 46 38.88 -18.91 -22.01
CA SER A 46 39.74 -20.09 -22.23
C SER A 46 40.86 -19.96 -23.27
N ALA A 47 42.10 -20.27 -22.86
CA ALA A 47 43.13 -20.81 -23.74
C ALA A 47 43.83 -22.00 -23.04
N PRO A 48 43.91 -23.19 -23.67
CA PRO A 48 44.71 -24.29 -23.16
C PRO A 48 46.13 -24.25 -23.75
N GLY A 49 47.14 -24.43 -22.89
CA GLY A 49 48.38 -25.14 -23.21
C GLY A 49 49.51 -24.43 -23.99
N ALA A 50 50.72 -24.60 -23.42
CA ALA A 50 52.06 -24.67 -24.04
C ALA A 50 52.93 -23.39 -24.19
N GLY A 51 54.09 -23.41 -23.51
CA GLY A 51 55.41 -23.21 -24.15
C GLY A 51 56.09 -21.82 -24.13
N SER A 52 57.05 -21.65 -23.21
CA SER A 52 58.39 -21.02 -23.33
C SER A 52 58.71 -19.77 -24.20
N VAL A 53 59.02 -18.63 -23.53
CA VAL A 53 60.15 -17.64 -23.59
C VAL A 53 60.75 -17.09 -24.95
N PRO A 54 61.51 -15.96 -24.98
CA PRO A 54 61.14 -14.52 -25.08
C PRO A 54 61.69 -13.79 -26.34
N GLY A 55 61.26 -12.54 -26.59
CA GLY A 55 61.91 -11.68 -27.59
C GLY A 55 61.46 -10.20 -27.53
N ALA A 56 62.43 -9.29 -27.40
CA ALA A 56 62.25 -7.84 -27.39
C ALA A 56 62.10 -7.27 -28.81
N GLY A 57 61.30 -6.21 -28.98
CA GLY A 57 61.22 -5.44 -30.22
C GLY A 57 60.19 -4.30 -30.13
N SER A 58 60.64 -3.10 -30.46
CA SER A 58 59.96 -1.80 -30.31
C SER A 58 58.67 -1.61 -31.14
N ALA A 59 57.85 -0.67 -30.66
CA ALA A 59 56.60 -0.09 -31.22
C ALA A 59 56.74 0.52 -32.64
N PRO A 60 55.72 1.19 -33.25
CA PRO A 60 54.29 1.38 -32.90
C PRO A 60 53.31 1.08 -34.07
N ASP A 61 51.99 1.01 -33.84
CA ASP A 61 51.03 1.50 -34.86
C ASP A 61 49.63 1.79 -34.32
N THR A 62 49.11 2.91 -34.80
CA THR A 62 47.82 3.55 -34.54
C THR A 62 46.72 3.00 -35.48
N ASP A 63 45.46 3.29 -35.13
CA ASP A 63 44.26 3.18 -35.96
C ASP A 63 43.62 1.81 -36.22
N ARG A 64 42.66 1.47 -35.34
CA ARG A 64 41.43 0.80 -35.77
C ARG A 64 40.23 1.27 -34.93
N PRO A 65 39.24 1.98 -35.51
CA PRO A 65 37.96 2.19 -34.86
C PRO A 65 37.21 0.86 -34.82
N GLY A 66 37.14 0.23 -33.65
CA GLY A 66 36.24 -0.90 -33.41
C GLY A 66 34.80 -0.40 -33.38
N PRO A 67 33.83 -1.11 -33.98
CA PRO A 67 32.46 -0.66 -34.05
C PRO A 67 31.90 -0.55 -32.63
N THR A 68 31.44 0.63 -32.26
CA THR A 68 30.48 0.84 -31.18
C THR A 68 29.22 0.08 -31.55
N ALA A 69 29.19 -1.22 -31.22
CA ALA A 69 27.96 -1.97 -31.11
C ALA A 69 27.19 -1.35 -29.95
N SER A 70 26.47 -0.28 -30.26
CA SER A 70 25.38 0.24 -29.46
C SER A 70 24.36 -0.90 -29.42
N ALA A 71 24.51 -1.79 -28.44
CA ALA A 71 23.52 -2.80 -28.13
C ALA A 71 22.23 -2.03 -27.85
N SER A 72 21.36 -2.01 -28.86
CA SER A 72 20.05 -1.39 -28.77
C SER A 72 19.37 -2.08 -27.59
N ALA A 73 19.21 -1.37 -26.49
CA ALA A 73 18.50 -1.85 -25.32
C ALA A 73 17.13 -2.32 -25.83
N GLY A 74 16.91 -3.63 -25.77
CA GLY A 74 15.60 -4.19 -26.05
C GLY A 74 14.59 -3.53 -25.11
N PRO A 75 13.29 -3.46 -25.49
CA PRO A 75 12.27 -2.95 -24.59
C PRO A 75 12.41 -3.67 -23.25
N ALA A 76 12.48 -2.89 -22.17
CA ALA A 76 12.49 -3.44 -20.83
C ALA A 76 11.30 -4.41 -20.70
N PRO A 77 11.50 -5.64 -20.19
CA PRO A 77 10.41 -6.58 -20.04
C PRO A 77 9.29 -5.91 -19.23
N GLU A 78 8.07 -6.00 -19.73
CA GLU A 78 6.89 -5.50 -19.03
C GLU A 78 6.86 -6.14 -17.65
N ALA A 79 6.80 -5.32 -16.60
CA ALA A 79 6.93 -5.75 -15.22
C ALA A 79 5.78 -6.70 -14.87
N THR A 80 6.02 -7.99 -15.05
CA THR A 80 5.03 -9.03 -14.74
C THR A 80 5.04 -9.26 -13.24
N LEU A 81 3.85 -9.34 -12.64
CA LEU A 81 3.70 -9.67 -11.23
C LEU A 81 4.33 -11.05 -10.96
N ASP A 82 5.06 -11.20 -9.85
CA ASP A 82 5.57 -12.50 -9.44
C ASP A 82 4.41 -13.52 -9.32
N PRO A 83 4.51 -14.72 -9.92
CA PRO A 83 3.40 -15.68 -9.94
C PRO A 83 2.91 -16.13 -8.56
N THR A 84 3.77 -16.09 -7.54
CA THR A 84 3.40 -16.41 -6.16
C THR A 84 2.56 -15.29 -5.56
N ILE A 85 3.04 -14.04 -5.69
CA ILE A 85 2.29 -12.85 -5.26
C ILE A 85 0.94 -12.79 -5.96
N ALA A 86 0.90 -13.05 -7.27
CA ALA A 86 -0.36 -13.09 -8.03
C ALA A 86 -1.36 -14.13 -7.48
N ARG A 87 -0.88 -15.31 -7.04
CA ARG A 87 -1.73 -16.35 -6.44
C ARG A 87 -2.24 -15.94 -5.06
N GLU A 88 -1.42 -15.33 -4.23
CA GLU A 88 -1.79 -14.86 -2.89
C GLU A 88 -2.85 -13.75 -2.98
N VAL A 89 -2.61 -12.72 -3.81
CA VAL A 89 -3.58 -11.64 -4.07
C VAL A 89 -4.92 -12.20 -4.56
N ALA A 90 -4.88 -13.15 -5.51
CA ALA A 90 -6.09 -13.78 -6.02
C ALA A 90 -6.81 -14.64 -4.96
N ALA A 91 -6.08 -15.30 -4.06
CA ALA A 91 -6.66 -16.07 -2.96
C ALA A 91 -7.39 -15.17 -1.98
N ALA A 92 -6.76 -14.08 -1.55
CA ALA A 92 -7.34 -13.11 -0.65
C ALA A 92 -8.57 -12.41 -1.23
N LEU A 93 -8.51 -12.01 -2.51
CA LEU A 93 -9.68 -11.44 -3.19
C LEU A 93 -10.85 -12.42 -3.23
N ARG A 94 -10.59 -13.73 -3.45
CA ARG A 94 -11.64 -14.75 -3.39
C ARG A 94 -12.19 -14.92 -1.97
N ALA A 95 -11.33 -14.95 -0.96
CA ALA A 95 -11.73 -15.07 0.44
C ALA A 95 -12.64 -13.90 0.85
N VAL A 96 -12.25 -12.67 0.53
CA VAL A 96 -13.07 -11.47 0.80
C VAL A 96 -14.40 -11.51 0.04
N ARG A 97 -14.42 -11.93 -1.23
CA ARG A 97 -15.67 -12.08 -1.99
C ARG A 97 -16.60 -13.16 -1.44
N ALA A 98 -16.07 -14.13 -0.72
CA ALA A 98 -16.85 -15.18 -0.09
C ALA A 98 -17.43 -14.76 1.26
N LEU A 99 -17.03 -13.60 1.82
CA LEU A 99 -17.56 -13.11 3.08
C LEU A 99 -19.04 -12.72 2.95
N PRO A 100 -19.86 -13.05 3.96
CA PRO A 100 -21.22 -12.55 4.03
C PRO A 100 -21.22 -11.02 4.11
N GLY A 101 -22.21 -10.38 3.47
CA GLY A 101 -22.35 -8.93 3.43
C GLY A 101 -21.40 -8.22 2.45
N VAL A 102 -20.51 -8.91 1.72
CA VAL A 102 -19.71 -8.30 0.64
C VAL A 102 -20.48 -8.37 -0.69
N ASP A 103 -20.81 -7.21 -1.25
CA ASP A 103 -21.48 -7.10 -2.56
C ASP A 103 -20.45 -7.12 -3.70
N ARG A 104 -19.35 -6.38 -3.52
CA ARG A 104 -18.32 -6.23 -4.55
C ARG A 104 -16.95 -6.08 -3.90
N ALA A 105 -15.98 -6.82 -4.41
CA ALA A 105 -14.57 -6.59 -4.12
C ALA A 105 -13.74 -6.60 -5.41
N THR A 106 -12.90 -5.59 -5.57
CA THR A 106 -11.96 -5.43 -6.69
C THR A 106 -10.56 -5.16 -6.19
N GLU A 107 -9.59 -5.42 -7.05
CA GLU A 107 -8.18 -5.38 -6.70
C GLU A 107 -7.40 -4.79 -7.88
N THR A 108 -6.35 -4.03 -7.57
CA THR A 108 -5.34 -3.62 -8.54
C THR A 108 -3.96 -3.73 -7.92
N THR A 109 -3.13 -4.60 -8.50
CA THR A 109 -1.73 -4.78 -8.10
C THR A 109 -0.83 -4.05 -9.09
N THR A 110 0.20 -3.39 -8.57
CA THR A 110 1.26 -2.77 -9.36
C THR A 110 2.61 -3.35 -8.96
N ASN A 111 3.52 -3.47 -9.93
CA ASN A 111 4.95 -3.75 -9.72
C ASN A 111 5.77 -2.58 -10.25
N ALA A 112 6.65 -2.01 -9.42
CA ALA A 112 7.58 -0.97 -9.80
C ALA A 112 9.02 -1.47 -9.60
N PRO A 113 9.62 -2.22 -10.53
CA PRO A 113 10.96 -2.77 -10.37
C PRO A 113 12.03 -1.67 -10.35
N SER A 114 13.10 -1.89 -9.57
CA SER A 114 14.29 -1.05 -9.51
C SER A 114 15.55 -1.90 -9.70
N SER A 115 16.50 -1.47 -10.51
CA SER A 115 17.80 -2.14 -10.66
C SER A 115 18.92 -1.34 -9.97
N ALA A 116 19.85 -2.05 -9.34
CA ALA A 116 21.07 -1.47 -8.80
C ALA A 116 22.24 -2.47 -8.91
N PRO A 117 23.50 -2.02 -8.97
CA PRO A 117 24.66 -2.92 -8.92
C PRO A 117 24.64 -3.77 -7.65
N ASP A 118 24.97 -5.06 -7.77
CA ASP A 118 25.15 -5.96 -6.64
C ASP A 118 26.28 -5.41 -5.73
N PRO A 119 26.04 -5.13 -4.44
CA PRO A 119 27.08 -4.66 -3.53
C PRO A 119 28.25 -5.64 -3.38
N ALA A 120 27.99 -6.95 -3.52
CA ALA A 120 29.01 -7.98 -3.50
C ALA A 120 29.68 -8.18 -4.87
N CYS A 121 29.05 -7.70 -5.95
CA CYS A 121 29.57 -7.81 -7.31
C CYS A 121 29.10 -6.69 -8.25
N PRO A 122 29.72 -5.50 -8.23
CA PRO A 122 29.20 -4.32 -8.94
C PRO A 122 29.07 -4.45 -10.46
N SER A 123 29.67 -5.48 -11.07
CA SER A 123 29.50 -5.83 -12.48
C SER A 123 28.18 -6.55 -12.79
N ARG A 124 27.41 -6.94 -11.77
CA ARG A 124 26.08 -7.56 -11.89
C ARG A 124 25.03 -6.54 -11.48
N GLU A 125 23.94 -6.46 -12.23
CA GLU A 125 22.74 -5.76 -11.76
C GLU A 125 21.82 -6.71 -10.99
N VAL A 126 21.28 -6.21 -9.88
CA VAL A 126 20.21 -6.83 -9.11
C VAL A 126 18.95 -6.02 -9.33
N THR A 127 17.88 -6.68 -9.77
CA THR A 127 16.55 -6.08 -9.87
C THR A 127 15.73 -6.46 -8.65
N THR A 128 15.23 -5.45 -7.94
CA THR A 128 14.28 -5.57 -6.84
C THR A 128 12.90 -5.20 -7.33
N ASN A 129 11.91 -6.07 -7.12
CA ASN A 129 10.52 -5.77 -7.40
C ASN A 129 9.86 -5.09 -6.19
N HIS A 130 9.06 -4.06 -6.45
CA HIS A 130 8.31 -3.33 -5.43
C HIS A 130 6.83 -3.48 -5.75
N PHE A 131 6.15 -4.32 -4.98
CA PHE A 131 4.75 -4.65 -5.21
C PHE A 131 3.85 -3.82 -4.28
N SER A 132 2.69 -3.40 -4.79
CA SER A 132 1.63 -2.79 -3.99
C SER A 132 0.27 -3.22 -4.54
N SER A 133 -0.67 -3.51 -3.63
CA SER A 133 -2.02 -3.95 -4.00
C SER A 133 -3.07 -3.05 -3.35
N ARG A 134 -4.02 -2.56 -4.16
CA ARG A 134 -5.17 -1.79 -3.68
C ARG A 134 -6.44 -2.62 -3.80
N PHE A 135 -7.08 -2.84 -2.67
CA PHE A 135 -8.39 -3.47 -2.56
C PHE A 135 -9.47 -2.42 -2.38
N THR A 136 -10.57 -2.56 -3.11
CA THR A 136 -11.79 -1.77 -2.92
C THR A 136 -12.93 -2.74 -2.69
N VAL A 137 -13.52 -2.66 -1.50
CA VAL A 137 -14.59 -3.53 -1.04
C VAL A 137 -15.82 -2.68 -0.76
N VAL A 138 -16.94 -3.04 -1.35
CA VAL A 138 -18.26 -2.47 -1.08
C VAL A 138 -19.11 -3.58 -0.47
N THR A 139 -19.66 -3.30 0.70
CA THR A 139 -20.57 -4.20 1.42
C THR A 139 -22.02 -3.89 1.07
N ALA A 140 -22.92 -4.82 1.41
CA ALA A 140 -24.35 -4.58 1.35
C ALA A 140 -24.74 -3.42 2.30
N PRO A 141 -25.72 -2.57 1.94
CA PRO A 141 -26.20 -1.51 2.84
C PRO A 141 -26.77 -2.05 4.16
N SER A 142 -27.18 -3.32 4.20
CA SER A 142 -27.69 -3.99 5.38
C SER A 142 -26.65 -4.86 6.09
N ALA A 143 -25.38 -4.82 5.67
CA ALA A 143 -24.32 -5.62 6.28
C ALA A 143 -24.18 -5.23 7.76
N SER A 144 -24.17 -6.25 8.62
CA SER A 144 -23.94 -6.08 10.04
C SER A 144 -22.50 -5.66 10.34
N PRO A 145 -22.23 -5.01 11.48
CA PRO A 145 -20.88 -4.67 11.90
C PRO A 145 -19.92 -5.88 11.95
N ALA A 146 -20.41 -7.07 12.27
CA ALA A 146 -19.59 -8.28 12.28
C ALA A 146 -19.21 -8.73 10.85
N GLU A 147 -20.09 -8.56 9.87
CA GLU A 147 -19.81 -8.85 8.46
C GLU A 147 -18.83 -7.84 7.87
N VAL A 148 -19.04 -6.54 8.14
CA VAL A 148 -18.12 -5.47 7.73
C VAL A 148 -16.74 -5.65 8.38
N GLY A 149 -16.70 -5.94 9.68
CA GLY A 149 -15.47 -6.18 10.44
C GLY A 149 -14.71 -7.44 10.03
N ALA A 150 -15.36 -8.42 9.39
CA ALA A 150 -14.68 -9.61 8.89
C ALA A 150 -13.69 -9.30 7.76
N VAL A 151 -13.95 -8.26 6.95
CA VAL A 151 -13.12 -7.91 5.78
C VAL A 151 -11.66 -7.63 6.15
N PRO A 152 -11.32 -6.66 7.02
CA PRO A 152 -9.93 -6.39 7.37
C PRO A 152 -9.25 -7.57 8.08
N SER A 153 -9.97 -8.36 8.88
CA SER A 153 -9.42 -9.58 9.50
C SER A 153 -9.06 -10.63 8.46
N THR A 154 -9.95 -10.93 7.51
CA THR A 154 -9.68 -11.88 6.43
C THR A 154 -8.56 -11.40 5.52
N MET A 155 -8.49 -10.10 5.24
CA MET A 155 -7.36 -9.52 4.51
C MET A 155 -6.02 -9.74 5.25
N ALA A 156 -5.99 -9.54 6.56
CA ALA A 156 -4.79 -9.80 7.38
C ALA A 156 -4.38 -11.27 7.42
N GLU A 157 -5.36 -12.19 7.42
CA GLU A 157 -5.11 -13.63 7.41
C GLU A 157 -4.56 -14.12 6.07
N GLU A 158 -5.05 -13.56 4.96
CA GLU A 158 -4.74 -14.04 3.61
C GLU A 158 -3.58 -13.28 2.92
N LEU A 159 -3.27 -12.04 3.35
CA LEU A 159 -2.23 -11.20 2.77
C LEU A 159 -1.31 -10.61 3.83
N ALA A 160 -0.44 -11.45 4.38
CA ALA A 160 0.57 -11.06 5.36
C ALA A 160 1.82 -10.41 4.75
N TRP A 161 1.64 -9.39 3.91
CA TRP A 161 2.74 -8.67 3.26
C TRP A 161 2.51 -7.16 3.24
N THR A 162 3.57 -6.48 2.84
CA THR A 162 3.78 -5.06 2.97
C THR A 162 3.29 -4.37 1.68
N GLY A 163 2.64 -3.21 1.77
CA GLY A 163 2.16 -2.46 0.60
C GLY A 163 0.70 -2.72 0.17
N VAL A 164 -0.15 -3.14 1.10
CA VAL A 164 -1.58 -3.38 0.87
C VAL A 164 -2.39 -2.17 1.35
N SER A 165 -3.28 -1.68 0.49
CA SER A 165 -4.26 -0.64 0.84
C SER A 165 -5.67 -1.19 0.67
N LEU A 166 -6.51 -1.09 1.69
CA LEU A 166 -7.91 -1.49 1.64
C LEU A 166 -8.81 -0.26 1.78
N THR A 167 -9.70 -0.04 0.83
CA THR A 167 -10.85 0.86 0.97
C THR A 167 -12.10 0.02 1.15
N LEU A 168 -12.78 0.19 2.28
CA LEU A 168 -14.01 -0.50 2.64
C LEU A 168 -15.15 0.52 2.71
N THR A 169 -16.21 0.28 1.95
CA THR A 169 -17.39 1.16 1.91
C THR A 169 -18.63 0.40 2.36
N VAL A 170 -19.37 1.00 3.29
CA VAL A 170 -20.75 0.62 3.62
C VAL A 170 -21.66 1.68 2.97
N PRO A 171 -22.45 1.32 1.95
CA PRO A 171 -23.37 2.26 1.32
C PRO A 171 -24.44 2.77 2.29
N ALA A 172 -25.07 3.89 1.97
CA ALA A 172 -26.21 4.38 2.74
C ALA A 172 -27.38 3.39 2.66
N GLY A 173 -28.10 3.24 3.78
CA GLY A 173 -29.23 2.35 3.91
C GLY A 173 -30.36 2.97 4.72
N SER A 174 -31.33 2.16 5.12
CA SER A 174 -32.44 2.64 5.95
C SER A 174 -31.92 3.09 7.32
N GLY A 175 -31.94 4.39 7.57
CA GLY A 175 -31.60 4.97 8.87
C GLY A 175 -30.11 5.19 9.13
N HIS A 176 -29.26 5.11 8.10
CA HIS A 176 -27.84 5.45 8.22
C HIS A 176 -27.27 5.99 6.91
N ILE A 177 -26.30 6.89 7.01
CA ILE A 177 -25.54 7.40 5.86
C ILE A 177 -24.46 6.41 5.40
N ALA A 178 -23.88 6.66 4.23
CA ALA A 178 -22.73 5.91 3.77
C ALA A 178 -21.50 6.18 4.66
N SER A 179 -20.63 5.18 4.78
CA SER A 179 -19.34 5.30 5.45
C SER A 179 -18.23 4.70 4.62
N THR A 180 -17.03 5.28 4.70
CA THR A 180 -15.83 4.73 4.08
C THR A 180 -14.71 4.62 5.11
N THR A 181 -14.00 3.50 5.08
CA THR A 181 -12.82 3.26 5.91
C THR A 181 -11.65 2.86 5.03
N ARG A 182 -10.51 3.53 5.23
CA ARG A 182 -9.26 3.19 4.58
C ARG A 182 -8.32 2.56 5.59
N TYR A 183 -7.78 1.40 5.22
CA TYR A 183 -6.71 0.74 5.95
C TYR A 183 -5.45 0.82 5.08
N GLU A 184 -4.44 1.51 5.59
CA GLU A 184 -3.20 1.74 4.87
C GLU A 184 -2.03 1.11 5.61
N GLY A 185 -1.15 0.44 4.87
CA GLY A 185 0.15 -0.04 5.33
C GLY A 185 0.38 -1.53 5.07
N THR A 186 0.83 -2.25 6.09
CA THR A 186 1.37 -3.60 5.97
C THR A 186 0.48 -4.59 6.70
N PHE A 187 -0.20 -5.51 6.04
CA PHE A 187 -1.06 -6.45 6.77
C PHE A 187 -0.27 -7.61 7.43
N ASP A 188 0.90 -7.35 8.03
CA ASP A 188 1.82 -8.35 8.60
C ASP A 188 1.49 -8.82 10.03
N GLN A 189 0.35 -8.37 10.57
CA GLN A 189 -0.10 -8.74 11.90
C GLN A 189 -1.52 -9.30 11.89
N VAL A 190 -1.78 -10.19 12.85
CA VAL A 190 -3.13 -10.71 13.07
C VAL A 190 -4.02 -9.58 13.57
N ILE A 191 -5.15 -9.36 12.89
CA ILE A 191 -6.21 -8.44 13.32
C ILE A 191 -7.32 -9.27 13.97
N PRO A 192 -7.50 -9.20 15.31
CA PRO A 192 -8.59 -9.90 15.98
C PRO A 192 -9.94 -9.46 15.43
N ARG A 193 -10.82 -10.42 15.14
CA ARG A 193 -12.17 -10.15 14.63
C ARG A 193 -12.99 -9.26 15.57
N SER A 194 -12.77 -9.36 16.88
CA SER A 194 -13.42 -8.49 17.87
C SER A 194 -13.06 -7.03 17.64
N THR A 195 -11.77 -6.73 17.44
CA THR A 195 -11.27 -5.37 17.21
C THR A 195 -11.83 -4.76 15.94
N SER A 196 -11.83 -5.51 14.83
CA SER A 196 -12.42 -5.02 13.58
C SER A 196 -13.93 -4.87 13.64
N THR A 197 -14.62 -5.74 14.39
CA THR A 197 -16.07 -5.62 14.63
C THR A 197 -16.38 -4.39 15.47
N GLU A 198 -15.60 -4.07 16.50
CA GLU A 198 -15.79 -2.87 17.33
C GLU A 198 -15.64 -1.57 16.53
N VAL A 199 -14.65 -1.52 15.62
CA VAL A 199 -14.48 -0.40 14.68
C VAL A 199 -15.71 -0.27 13.77
N ALA A 200 -16.13 -1.37 13.14
CA ALA A 200 -17.31 -1.37 12.27
C ALA A 200 -18.59 -0.98 13.03
N GLN A 201 -18.72 -1.42 14.29
CA GLN A 201 -19.84 -1.07 15.17
C GLN A 201 -19.84 0.43 15.52
N GLY A 202 -18.66 0.99 15.79
CA GLY A 202 -18.50 2.43 16.02
C GLY A 202 -18.95 3.25 14.80
N LEU A 203 -18.51 2.86 13.61
CA LEU A 203 -18.89 3.53 12.36
C LEU A 203 -20.38 3.39 12.07
N ALA A 204 -20.96 2.21 12.25
CA ALA A 204 -22.40 2.00 12.07
C ALA A 204 -23.23 2.85 13.03
N THR A 205 -22.77 3.00 14.28
CA THR A 205 -23.44 3.84 15.29
C THR A 205 -23.40 5.31 14.89
N LEU A 206 -22.23 5.80 14.46
CA LEU A 206 -22.05 7.18 13.99
C LEU A 206 -22.86 7.44 12.71
N ALA A 207 -22.85 6.52 11.75
CA ALA A 207 -23.60 6.64 10.50
C ALA A 207 -25.12 6.70 10.71
N ALA A 208 -25.63 6.09 11.79
CA ALA A 208 -27.04 6.15 12.19
C ALA A 208 -27.38 7.34 13.11
N THR A 209 -26.38 8.15 13.50
CA THR A 209 -26.60 9.28 14.40
C THR A 209 -27.25 10.44 13.63
N PRO A 210 -28.34 11.06 14.16
CA PRO A 210 -28.95 12.23 13.55
C PRO A 210 -27.94 13.35 13.27
N HIS A 211 -28.17 14.14 12.23
CA HIS A 211 -27.30 15.24 11.78
C HIS A 211 -25.93 14.83 11.22
N VAL A 212 -25.53 13.56 11.32
CA VAL A 212 -24.32 13.07 10.64
C VAL A 212 -24.63 12.91 9.15
N ALA A 213 -23.87 13.61 8.32
CA ALA A 213 -24.04 13.70 6.87
C ALA A 213 -22.83 13.16 6.07
N GLY A 214 -21.71 12.87 6.73
CA GLY A 214 -20.56 12.21 6.12
C GLY A 214 -19.70 11.48 7.14
N LEU A 215 -19.13 10.33 6.76
CA LEU A 215 -18.27 9.54 7.62
C LEU A 215 -17.11 8.92 6.81
N ASP A 216 -15.89 9.37 7.10
CA ASP A 216 -14.65 8.84 6.52
C ASP A 216 -13.65 8.57 7.65
N ALA A 217 -13.08 7.37 7.65
CA ALA A 217 -12.05 6.99 8.61
C ALA A 217 -10.81 6.48 7.89
N THR A 218 -9.64 6.82 8.39
CA THR A 218 -8.37 6.18 8.00
C THR A 218 -7.77 5.54 9.24
N ILE A 219 -7.67 4.21 9.23
CA ILE A 219 -7.20 3.43 10.37
C ILE A 219 -5.91 2.74 9.93
N PRO A 220 -4.81 2.83 10.70
CA PRO A 220 -3.63 2.06 10.39
C PRO A 220 -3.98 0.58 10.29
N TYR A 221 -3.29 -0.16 9.41
CA TYR A 221 -3.43 -1.61 9.29
C TYR A 221 -3.30 -2.35 10.63
N THR A 222 -2.65 -1.73 11.61
CA THR A 222 -2.47 -2.30 12.94
C THR A 222 -3.76 -2.34 13.78
N MET A 223 -4.83 -1.73 13.27
CA MET A 223 -6.10 -1.49 13.97
C MET A 223 -5.96 -0.67 15.25
N ARG A 224 -4.85 0.07 15.38
CA ARG A 224 -4.66 1.10 16.40
C ARG A 224 -5.47 2.32 16.04
N VAL A 225 -6.75 2.29 16.41
CA VAL A 225 -7.73 3.34 16.12
C VAL A 225 -7.27 4.70 16.68
N ASP A 226 -6.54 4.69 17.80
CA ASP A 226 -5.93 5.87 18.44
C ASP A 226 -4.94 6.62 17.53
N TYR A 227 -4.24 5.90 16.65
CA TYR A 227 -3.35 6.49 15.64
C TYR A 227 -4.04 6.75 14.29
N GLY A 228 -5.33 6.43 14.18
CA GLY A 228 -6.13 6.73 13.01
C GLY A 228 -6.66 8.15 12.97
N SER A 229 -7.38 8.44 11.89
CA SER A 229 -8.16 9.64 11.72
C SER A 229 -9.63 9.30 11.50
N LEU A 230 -10.49 10.12 12.06
CA LEU A 230 -11.93 10.08 11.82
C LEU A 230 -12.40 11.48 11.42
N THR A 231 -13.07 11.57 10.27
CA THR A 231 -13.72 12.78 9.77
C THR A 231 -15.23 12.56 9.74
N ILE A 232 -15.96 13.43 10.46
CA ILE A 232 -17.42 13.39 10.55
C ILE A 232 -17.97 14.71 10.00
N GLY A 233 -18.79 14.60 8.96
CA GLY A 233 -19.60 15.72 8.49
C GLY A 233 -20.87 15.81 9.32
N VAL A 234 -21.13 16.96 9.94
CA VAL A 234 -22.37 17.26 10.66
C VAL A 234 -23.09 18.41 9.96
N ASP A 235 -24.38 18.25 9.68
CA ASP A 235 -25.19 19.21 8.91
C ASP A 235 -25.74 20.39 9.74
N SER A 236 -25.38 20.44 11.02
CA SER A 236 -25.75 21.48 11.98
C SER A 236 -24.52 22.13 12.60
N VAL A 237 -24.65 23.40 12.97
CA VAL A 237 -23.67 24.15 13.76
C VAL A 237 -24.15 24.38 15.20
N ASP A 238 -25.29 23.81 15.57
CA ASP A 238 -25.81 23.88 16.93
C ASP A 238 -24.91 23.08 17.87
N GLN A 239 -24.41 23.74 18.92
CA GLN A 239 -23.51 23.12 19.89
C GLN A 239 -24.14 21.91 20.57
N ALA A 240 -25.46 21.91 20.80
CA ALA A 240 -26.13 20.76 21.42
C ALA A 240 -26.06 19.51 20.51
N VAL A 241 -26.16 19.70 19.19
CA VAL A 241 -26.00 18.61 18.21
C VAL A 241 -24.55 18.14 18.15
N LEU A 242 -23.59 19.07 18.18
CA LEU A 242 -22.17 18.73 18.20
C LEU A 242 -21.79 17.95 19.47
N ASP A 243 -22.31 18.36 20.64
CA ASP A 243 -22.10 17.68 21.91
C ASP A 243 -22.73 16.28 21.93
N GLU A 244 -23.90 16.11 21.29
CA GLU A 244 -24.54 14.80 21.13
C GLU A 244 -23.69 13.87 20.27
N VAL A 245 -23.23 14.33 19.10
CA VAL A 245 -22.33 13.56 18.22
C VAL A 245 -21.04 13.20 18.96
N HIS A 246 -20.46 14.14 19.71
CA HIS A 246 -19.27 13.88 20.52
C HIS A 246 -19.53 12.81 21.60
N SER A 247 -20.67 12.87 22.28
CA SER A 247 -21.08 11.85 23.26
C SER A 247 -21.27 10.46 22.64
N VAL A 248 -21.64 10.37 21.36
CA VAL A 248 -21.65 9.09 20.63
C VAL A 248 -20.22 8.58 20.44
N ILE A 249 -19.29 9.43 19.97
CA ILE A 249 -17.88 9.05 19.73
C ILE A 249 -17.25 8.45 20.99
N GLU A 250 -17.44 9.09 22.14
CA GLU A 250 -16.93 8.66 23.46
C GLU A 250 -17.36 7.25 23.88
N ARG A 251 -18.45 6.73 23.29
CA ARG A 251 -19.00 5.39 23.57
C ARG A 251 -18.61 4.35 22.53
N THR A 252 -17.79 4.71 21.55
CA THR A 252 -17.35 3.82 20.46
C THR A 252 -15.86 3.50 20.56
N ALA A 253 -15.38 2.66 19.63
CA ALA A 253 -13.96 2.40 19.45
C ALA A 253 -13.13 3.67 19.11
N PHE A 254 -13.80 4.79 18.75
CA PHE A 254 -13.15 6.03 18.34
C PHE A 254 -12.91 7.04 19.45
N LYS A 255 -13.27 6.74 20.71
CA LYS A 255 -13.14 7.68 21.83
C LYS A 255 -11.74 8.28 22.00
N ASP A 256 -10.70 7.49 21.73
CA ASP A 256 -9.29 7.90 21.86
C ASP A 256 -8.66 8.24 20.49
N THR A 257 -9.45 8.29 19.42
CA THR A 257 -8.97 8.57 18.05
C THR A 257 -8.70 10.04 17.87
N THR A 258 -7.59 10.36 17.21
CA THR A 258 -7.32 11.74 16.83
C THR A 258 -8.32 12.16 15.76
N LEU A 259 -9.25 13.05 16.13
CA LEU A 259 -10.22 13.63 15.21
C LEU A 259 -9.52 14.64 14.29
N HIS A 260 -9.20 14.20 13.08
CA HIS A 260 -8.67 15.08 12.02
C HIS A 260 -9.81 15.46 11.09
N GLY A 261 -10.45 16.60 11.36
CA GLY A 261 -11.52 17.11 10.51
C GLY A 261 -12.31 18.17 11.24
N SER A 262 -12.74 19.19 10.51
CA SER A 262 -13.69 20.13 11.05
C SER A 262 -15.09 19.50 11.03
N PHE A 263 -15.87 19.67 12.10
CA PHE A 263 -17.33 19.80 11.91
C PHE A 263 -17.51 20.82 10.77
N GLY A 264 -18.47 20.67 9.86
CA GLY A 264 -18.49 21.35 8.54
C GLY A 264 -18.36 22.90 8.51
N ASN A 265 -18.18 23.55 9.65
CA ASN A 265 -17.90 24.97 9.88
C ASN A 265 -16.42 25.34 10.09
N GLY A 266 -15.45 24.41 9.99
CA GLY A 266 -14.04 24.74 10.25
C GLY A 266 -13.65 24.80 11.74
N ALA A 267 -14.55 24.42 12.64
CA ALA A 267 -14.19 24.24 14.05
C ALA A 267 -13.34 22.97 14.18
N LYS A 268 -12.12 23.11 14.72
CA LYS A 268 -11.46 21.96 15.34
C LYS A 268 -12.29 21.52 16.54
N PRO A 269 -12.34 20.21 16.84
CA PRO A 269 -12.82 19.74 18.14
C PRO A 269 -12.03 20.41 19.28
#